data_AF-A0A4R5UTU1-F1
#
_entry.id   AF-A0A4R5UTU1-F1
#
_cell.length_a   1.000
_cell.length_b   1.000
_cell.length_c   1.000
_cell.angle_alpha   90.00
_cell.angle_beta   90.00
_cell.angle_gamma   90.00
#
_symmetry.space_group_name_H-M   'P 1'
#
loop_
_entity.id
_entity.type
_entity.pdbx_description
1 polymer ?
#
loop_
_entity_poly.entity_id
_entity_poly.type
_entity_poly.pdbx_seq_one_letter_code
_entity_poly.pdbx_strand_id
1 'polypeptide(L)'
;MIKTLEFQGDSLTREISSLADFLDSLVDQKEEILAQELSDPYRMVGNFSSLPTLEDSTKSTVVILSTTEDYEAAIDEIKFTNFLDSAFYHLVNKYGIIAQVYLNTSNQYSRVYPAYDAKNIMDPNIDVKKFNFFYEADLEHNPSKGPVWIPEPYVDPAGKGWILSLIHPVYDGDQLFGVLGIDITVDEIIQSFIDDFEGSFLILNKNGDIVAGSSSAIESLSMPPLKNHVYRETIQSDSFRISDFNLFNSKSREVRKMAKSFILEGNDHFLFEEEAYLEDAVCYPFEVLDWYMVKINPRVQ
;
A
#
# COMPACT_ATOMS: atom_id res chain seq x y z
N MET A 1 0.72 8.49 -19.13
CA MET A 1 1.12 7.55 -18.07
C MET A 1 1.35 8.27 -16.75
N ILE A 2 2.46 8.99 -16.52
CA ILE A 2 2.71 9.61 -15.20
C ILE A 2 1.59 10.54 -14.71
N LYS A 3 1.09 11.45 -15.54
CA LYS A 3 -0.06 12.31 -15.20
C LYS A 3 -1.33 11.53 -14.84
N THR A 4 -1.50 10.34 -15.41
CA THR A 4 -2.64 9.46 -15.12
C THR A 4 -2.46 8.80 -13.75
N LEU A 5 -1.25 8.34 -13.44
CA LEU A 5 -0.88 7.81 -12.13
C LEU A 5 -1.06 8.87 -11.03
N GLU A 6 -0.54 10.08 -11.26
CA GLU A 6 -0.66 11.21 -10.33
C GLU A 6 -2.13 11.60 -10.11
N PHE A 7 -2.92 11.71 -11.19
CA PHE A 7 -4.34 12.01 -11.07
C PHE A 7 -5.12 10.93 -10.28
N GLN A 8 -4.75 9.65 -10.45
CA GLN A 8 -5.35 8.58 -9.65
C GLN A 8 -4.89 8.66 -8.19
N GLY A 9 -3.61 8.91 -7.93
CA GLY A 9 -3.07 9.13 -6.57
C GLY A 9 -3.76 10.29 -5.84
N ASP A 10 -3.97 11.41 -6.53
CA ASP A 10 -4.73 12.56 -6.02
C ASP A 10 -6.18 12.21 -5.71
N SER A 11 -6.80 11.37 -6.56
CA SER A 11 -8.15 10.91 -6.35
C SER A 11 -8.24 10.04 -5.10
N LEU A 12 -7.33 9.07 -4.92
CA LEU A 12 -7.27 8.25 -3.72
C LEU A 12 -6.98 9.07 -2.46
N THR A 13 -6.13 10.10 -2.56
CA THR A 13 -5.85 11.04 -1.47
C THR A 13 -7.11 11.79 -1.00
N ARG A 14 -7.97 12.21 -1.94
CA ARG A 14 -9.28 12.81 -1.59
C ARG A 14 -10.24 11.81 -0.97
N GLU A 15 -10.24 10.57 -1.47
CA GLU A 15 -11.13 9.52 -0.97
C GLU A 15 -10.77 9.09 0.45
N ILE A 16 -9.48 8.88 0.74
CA ILE A 16 -9.04 8.52 2.10
C ILE A 16 -9.30 9.67 3.08
N SER A 17 -9.15 10.93 2.65
CA SER A 17 -9.48 12.08 3.49
C SER A 17 -10.98 12.13 3.79
N SER A 18 -11.83 11.90 2.79
CA SER A 18 -13.30 11.82 3.00
C SER A 18 -13.70 10.64 3.91
N LEU A 19 -12.98 9.51 3.81
CA LEU A 19 -13.18 8.35 4.67
C LEU A 19 -12.70 8.60 6.11
N ALA A 20 -11.62 9.38 6.27
CA ALA A 20 -11.14 9.84 7.57
C ALA A 20 -12.15 10.80 8.22
N ASP A 21 -12.68 11.78 7.49
CA ASP A 21 -13.76 12.65 7.98
C ASP A 21 -15.00 11.85 8.40
N PHE A 22 -15.34 10.79 7.66
CA PHE A 22 -16.43 9.90 8.04
C PHE A 22 -16.13 9.14 9.33
N LEU A 23 -14.94 8.56 9.47
CA LEU A 23 -14.54 7.87 10.70
C LEU A 23 -14.46 8.83 11.90
N ASP A 24 -13.94 10.04 11.71
CA ASP A 24 -13.92 11.11 12.72
C ASP A 24 -15.34 11.38 13.25
N SER A 25 -16.31 11.50 12.35
CA SER A 25 -17.72 11.67 12.74
C SER A 25 -18.30 10.49 13.54
N LEU A 26 -17.83 9.26 13.29
CA LEU A 26 -18.25 8.07 14.05
C LEU A 26 -17.61 8.06 15.44
N VAL A 27 -16.35 8.48 15.55
CA VAL A 27 -15.64 8.60 16.83
C VAL A 27 -16.29 9.68 17.69
N ASP A 28 -16.63 10.84 17.12
CA ASP A 28 -17.33 11.93 17.82
C ASP A 28 -18.71 11.51 18.35
N GLN A 29 -19.41 10.64 17.63
CA GLN A 29 -20.76 10.17 17.96
C GLN A 29 -20.77 8.81 18.66
N LYS A 30 -19.61 8.28 19.06
CA LYS A 30 -19.49 6.89 19.57
C LYS A 30 -20.45 6.57 20.72
N GLU A 31 -20.64 7.49 21.67
CA GLU A 31 -21.54 7.29 22.81
C GLU A 31 -23.01 7.16 22.35
N GLU A 32 -23.44 8.00 21.41
CA GLU A 32 -24.81 7.98 20.86
C GLU A 32 -25.06 6.73 20.01
N ILE A 33 -24.05 6.28 19.24
CA ILE A 33 -24.14 5.07 18.43
C ILE A 33 -24.24 3.83 19.32
N LEU A 34 -23.39 3.75 20.36
CA LEU A 34 -23.38 2.62 21.29
C LEU A 34 -24.68 2.55 22.12
N ALA A 35 -25.25 3.70 22.49
CA ALA A 35 -26.52 3.75 23.22
C ALA A 35 -27.74 3.26 22.43
N GLN A 36 -27.65 3.19 21.09
CA GLN A 36 -28.74 2.72 20.23
C GLN A 36 -28.87 1.19 20.18
N GLU A 37 -27.91 0.43 20.75
CA GLU A 37 -27.89 -1.04 20.72
C GLU A 37 -28.12 -1.62 19.31
N LEU A 38 -27.46 -1.02 18.32
CA LEU A 38 -27.54 -1.47 16.93
C LEU A 38 -27.06 -2.93 16.78
N SER A 39 -27.64 -3.66 15.82
CA SER A 39 -27.23 -5.02 15.52
C SER A 39 -25.76 -5.05 15.09
N ASP A 40 -24.96 -5.87 15.77
CA ASP A 40 -23.57 -6.14 15.40
C ASP A 40 -23.50 -7.37 14.48
N PRO A 41 -23.05 -7.25 13.22
CA PRO A 41 -22.90 -8.39 12.33
C PRO A 41 -21.69 -9.26 12.68
N TYR A 42 -20.76 -8.78 13.51
CA TYR A 42 -19.53 -9.49 13.82
C TYR A 42 -19.71 -10.40 15.03
N ARG A 43 -19.23 -11.64 14.90
CA ARG A 43 -19.15 -12.58 16.01
C ARG A 43 -17.71 -13.03 16.22
N MET A 44 -17.10 -12.62 17.33
CA MET A 44 -15.73 -12.98 17.67
C MET A 44 -15.61 -14.41 18.23
N VAL A 45 -14.57 -15.14 17.83
CA VAL A 45 -14.15 -16.42 18.40
C VAL A 45 -12.63 -16.34 18.66
N GLY A 46 -12.26 -16.14 19.92
CA GLY A 46 -10.90 -15.72 20.25
C GLY A 46 -10.63 -14.33 19.67
N ASN A 47 -9.48 -14.17 19.02
CA ASN A 47 -9.06 -12.91 18.41
C ASN A 47 -9.76 -12.56 17.08
N PHE A 48 -10.43 -13.51 16.43
CA PHE A 48 -10.87 -13.37 15.04
C PHE A 48 -12.40 -13.37 14.91
N SER A 49 -12.93 -12.61 13.96
CA SER A 49 -14.33 -12.70 13.56
C SER A 49 -14.63 -14.04 12.89
N SER A 50 -15.57 -14.79 13.47
CA SER A 50 -16.14 -16.03 12.90
C SER A 50 -17.31 -15.79 11.95
N LEU A 51 -17.96 -14.63 12.10
CA LEU A 51 -18.93 -14.06 11.18
C LEU A 51 -18.66 -12.56 11.07
N PRO A 52 -18.97 -11.94 9.92
CA PRO A 52 -19.37 -12.57 8.65
C PRO A 52 -18.26 -13.47 8.07
N THR A 53 -18.64 -14.42 7.21
CA THR A 53 -17.68 -15.38 6.62
C THR A 53 -16.95 -14.74 5.43
N LEU A 54 -15.89 -15.40 4.95
CA LEU A 54 -15.17 -15.02 3.72
C LEU A 54 -16.04 -14.99 2.45
N GLU A 55 -17.22 -15.61 2.49
CA GLU A 55 -18.17 -15.62 1.37
C GLU A 55 -19.01 -14.33 1.31
N ASP A 56 -19.08 -13.54 2.39
CA ASP A 56 -19.77 -12.25 2.39
C ASP A 56 -18.88 -11.18 1.78
N SER A 57 -19.07 -10.92 0.49
CA SER A 57 -18.29 -9.94 -0.26
C SER A 57 -18.56 -8.49 0.13
N THR A 58 -19.49 -8.23 1.05
CA THR A 58 -19.82 -6.87 1.51
C THR A 58 -19.19 -6.52 2.86
N LYS A 59 -18.40 -7.43 3.41
CA LYS A 59 -17.91 -7.34 4.78
C LYS A 59 -16.40 -7.44 4.87
N SER A 60 -15.90 -6.89 5.98
CA SER A 60 -14.50 -6.92 6.35
C SER A 60 -14.18 -8.18 7.16
N THR A 61 -12.90 -8.49 7.30
CA THR A 61 -12.42 -9.31 8.41
C THR A 61 -12.09 -8.41 9.58
N VAL A 62 -12.52 -8.78 10.78
CA VAL A 62 -12.26 -8.05 12.02
C VAL A 62 -11.41 -8.90 12.97
N VAL A 63 -10.39 -8.29 13.56
CA VAL A 63 -9.46 -8.93 14.48
C VAL A 63 -9.24 -8.02 15.69
N ILE A 64 -9.28 -8.59 16.89
CA ILE A 64 -8.77 -7.96 18.12
C ILE A 64 -7.49 -8.68 18.51
N LEU A 65 -6.36 -7.99 18.50
CA LEU A 65 -5.07 -8.62 18.79
C LEU A 65 -4.89 -8.86 20.29
N SER A 66 -4.12 -9.89 20.62
CA SER A 66 -3.83 -10.30 21.99
C SER A 66 -3.06 -9.25 22.79
N THR A 67 -2.48 -8.26 22.11
CA THR A 67 -1.78 -7.12 22.69
C THR A 67 -2.72 -6.00 23.13
N THR A 68 -4.03 -6.12 22.91
CA THR A 68 -5.03 -5.17 23.44
C THR A 68 -4.99 -5.14 24.96
N GLU A 69 -5.02 -3.94 25.54
CA GLU A 69 -5.08 -3.76 27.00
C GLU A 69 -6.54 -3.69 27.49
N ASP A 70 -7.48 -3.37 26.59
CA ASP A 70 -8.91 -3.25 26.90
C ASP A 70 -9.77 -3.88 25.79
N TYR A 71 -10.08 -5.16 25.98
CA TYR A 71 -10.88 -5.95 25.04
C TYR A 71 -12.31 -5.42 24.88
N GLU A 72 -12.93 -4.93 25.95
CA GLU A 72 -14.31 -4.43 25.89
C GLU A 72 -14.37 -3.12 25.10
N ALA A 73 -13.39 -2.23 25.31
CA ALA A 73 -13.26 -1.04 24.48
C ALA A 73 -13.03 -1.39 23.00
N ALA A 74 -12.24 -2.42 22.69
CA ALA A 74 -12.03 -2.88 21.31
C ALA A 74 -13.32 -3.45 20.68
N ILE A 75 -14.16 -4.11 21.48
CA ILE A 75 -15.49 -4.55 21.05
C ILE A 75 -16.40 -3.36 20.76
N ASP A 76 -16.37 -2.30 21.57
CA ASP A 76 -17.13 -1.09 21.30
C ASP A 76 -16.63 -0.37 20.04
N GLU A 77 -15.31 -0.32 19.81
CA GLU A 77 -14.72 0.18 18.56
C GLU A 77 -15.25 -0.57 17.33
N ILE A 78 -15.37 -1.90 17.39
CA ILE A 78 -15.98 -2.67 16.29
C ILE A 78 -17.42 -2.22 16.04
N LYS A 79 -18.22 -2.07 17.10
CA LYS A 79 -19.64 -1.74 16.99
C LYS A 79 -19.87 -0.39 16.33
N PHE A 80 -19.22 0.68 16.84
CA PHE A 80 -19.48 2.02 16.30
C PHE A 80 -18.84 2.24 14.93
N THR A 81 -17.85 1.43 14.54
CA THR A 81 -17.22 1.48 13.21
C THR A 81 -17.86 0.52 12.18
N ASN A 82 -18.94 -0.19 12.52
CA ASN A 82 -19.59 -1.12 11.58
C ASN A 82 -20.08 -0.48 10.28
N PHE A 83 -20.34 0.82 10.28
CA PHE A 83 -20.69 1.58 9.09
C PHE A 83 -19.57 1.65 8.04
N LEU A 84 -18.32 1.43 8.45
CA LEU A 84 -17.17 1.42 7.54
C LEU A 84 -17.24 0.31 6.48
N ASP A 85 -17.91 -0.82 6.74
CA ASP A 85 -18.03 -1.89 5.75
C ASP A 85 -18.65 -1.39 4.43
N SER A 86 -19.71 -0.58 4.52
CA SER A 86 -20.35 -0.03 3.32
C SER A 86 -19.45 0.99 2.63
N ALA A 87 -18.73 1.82 3.39
CA ALA A 87 -17.81 2.80 2.85
C ALA A 87 -16.63 2.13 2.13
N PHE A 88 -16.02 1.11 2.76
CA PHE A 88 -14.93 0.32 2.20
C PHE A 88 -15.39 -0.44 0.95
N TYR A 89 -16.55 -1.09 1.01
CA TYR A 89 -17.15 -1.78 -0.15
C TYR A 89 -17.31 -0.83 -1.34
N HIS A 90 -17.91 0.35 -1.13
CA HIS A 90 -18.10 1.30 -2.22
C HIS A 90 -16.79 1.84 -2.78
N LEU A 91 -15.81 2.10 -1.91
CA LEU A 91 -14.51 2.62 -2.33
C LEU A 91 -13.75 1.64 -3.22
N VAL A 92 -13.62 0.38 -2.79
CA VAL A 92 -12.95 -0.68 -3.57
C VAL A 92 -13.68 -0.95 -4.89
N ASN A 93 -15.02 -1.00 -4.90
CA ASN A 93 -15.78 -1.22 -6.13
C ASN A 93 -15.76 -0.02 -7.09
N LYS A 94 -15.45 1.19 -6.59
CA LYS A 94 -15.31 2.40 -7.40
C LYS A 94 -13.96 2.46 -8.11
N TYR A 95 -12.90 1.97 -7.47
CA TYR A 95 -11.53 2.04 -7.97
C TYR A 95 -10.91 0.64 -8.06
N GLY A 96 -10.86 0.08 -9.27
CA GLY A 96 -10.30 -1.27 -9.50
C GLY A 96 -8.80 -1.43 -9.21
N ILE A 97 -8.10 -0.33 -8.92
CA ILE A 97 -6.70 -0.33 -8.47
C ILE A 97 -6.55 -0.64 -6.97
N ILE A 98 -7.60 -0.52 -6.17
CA ILE A 98 -7.52 -0.73 -4.73
C ILE A 98 -7.62 -2.22 -4.42
N ALA A 99 -6.58 -2.79 -3.83
CA ALA A 99 -6.57 -4.17 -3.34
C ALA A 99 -7.31 -4.33 -2.02
N GLN A 100 -7.10 -3.38 -1.11
CA GLN A 100 -7.72 -3.39 0.22
C GLN A 100 -7.84 -2.00 0.83
N VAL A 101 -8.80 -1.86 1.74
CA VAL A 101 -8.98 -0.71 2.62
C VAL A 101 -9.07 -1.23 4.04
N TYR A 102 -8.40 -0.57 4.98
CA TYR A 102 -8.37 -1.02 6.37
C TYR A 102 -8.46 0.11 7.38
N LEU A 103 -8.78 -0.27 8.61
CA LEU A 103 -8.62 0.50 9.83
C LEU A 103 -7.82 -0.33 10.84
N ASN A 104 -6.77 0.27 11.42
CA ASN A 104 -6.09 -0.26 12.60
C ASN A 104 -6.15 0.77 13.73
N THR A 105 -6.57 0.38 14.93
CA THR A 105 -6.73 1.32 16.06
C THR A 105 -5.61 1.21 17.08
N SER A 106 -5.45 2.25 17.89
CA SER A 106 -4.55 2.26 19.05
C SER A 106 -4.91 1.20 20.08
N ASN A 107 -6.14 0.68 20.08
CA ASN A 107 -6.56 -0.39 20.98
C ASN A 107 -6.40 -1.81 20.36
N GLN A 108 -5.57 -1.92 19.32
CA GLN A 108 -5.23 -3.19 18.68
C GLN A 108 -6.43 -3.90 18.02
N TYR A 109 -7.41 -3.12 17.56
CA TYR A 109 -8.48 -3.58 16.70
C TYR A 109 -8.09 -3.32 15.23
N SER A 110 -8.25 -4.34 14.39
CA SER A 110 -8.02 -4.30 12.95
C SER A 110 -9.29 -4.67 12.18
N ARG A 111 -9.63 -3.89 11.14
CA ARG A 111 -10.68 -4.17 10.16
C ARG A 111 -10.07 -4.05 8.77
N VAL A 112 -10.17 -5.11 7.96
CA VAL A 112 -9.64 -5.12 6.59
C VAL A 112 -10.72 -5.59 5.63
N TYR A 113 -10.94 -4.82 4.57
CA TYR A 113 -11.83 -5.15 3.47
C TYR A 113 -11.04 -5.25 2.15
N PRO A 114 -11.33 -6.22 1.25
CA PRO A 114 -12.29 -7.31 1.41
C PRO A 114 -11.90 -8.32 2.51
N ALA A 115 -12.86 -9.10 3.00
CA ALA A 115 -12.59 -10.16 3.99
C ALA A 115 -11.50 -11.15 3.50
N TYR A 116 -10.62 -11.53 4.40
CA TYR A 116 -9.51 -12.46 4.20
C TYR A 116 -9.38 -13.45 5.37
N ASP A 117 -8.70 -14.58 5.13
CA ASP A 117 -8.54 -15.68 6.09
C ASP A 117 -7.53 -15.37 7.20
N ALA A 118 -7.83 -14.37 8.03
CA ALA A 118 -6.94 -13.89 9.08
C ALA A 118 -6.49 -14.99 10.04
N LYS A 119 -7.35 -15.97 10.34
CA LYS A 119 -7.03 -17.06 11.27
C LYS A 119 -5.83 -17.91 10.83
N ASN A 120 -5.65 -18.08 9.52
CA ASN A 120 -4.57 -18.89 8.97
C ASN A 120 -3.35 -18.07 8.52
N ILE A 121 -3.48 -16.74 8.44
CA ILE A 121 -2.47 -15.85 7.87
C ILE A 121 -1.83 -14.94 8.94
N MET A 122 -2.63 -14.44 9.88
CA MET A 122 -2.22 -13.41 10.83
C MET A 122 -1.81 -14.00 12.19
N ASP A 123 -0.69 -13.56 12.74
CA ASP A 123 -0.34 -13.79 14.14
C ASP A 123 -1.12 -12.80 15.04
N PRO A 124 -2.02 -13.28 15.93
CA PRO A 124 -2.80 -12.40 16.78
C PRO A 124 -1.97 -11.71 17.88
N ASN A 125 -0.69 -12.08 18.08
CA ASN A 125 0.16 -11.49 19.12
C ASN A 125 0.99 -10.29 18.64
N ILE A 126 0.81 -9.86 17.39
CA ILE A 126 1.47 -8.66 16.89
C ILE A 126 0.95 -7.39 17.57
N ASP A 127 1.67 -6.30 17.38
CA ASP A 127 1.31 -4.96 17.86
C ASP A 127 1.31 -4.03 16.65
N VAL A 128 0.14 -3.54 16.23
CA VAL A 128 0.01 -2.73 15.01
C VAL A 128 0.83 -1.45 15.10
N LYS A 129 1.07 -0.93 16.31
CA LYS A 129 1.81 0.32 16.54
C LYS A 129 3.29 0.22 16.15
N LYS A 130 3.81 -1.00 15.98
CA LYS A 130 5.20 -1.25 15.57
C LYS A 130 5.38 -1.34 14.06
N PHE A 131 4.30 -1.26 13.29
CA PHE A 131 4.35 -1.31 11.83
C PHE A 131 4.31 0.09 11.23
N ASN A 132 4.97 0.25 10.08
CA ASN A 132 5.08 1.51 9.34
C ASN A 132 3.72 2.13 9.03
N PHE A 133 2.73 1.32 8.65
CA PHE A 133 1.38 1.81 8.39
C PHE A 133 0.69 2.44 9.59
N PHE A 134 1.20 2.24 10.80
CA PHE A 134 0.67 2.88 12.00
C PHE A 134 1.57 4.03 12.47
N TYR A 135 2.86 3.80 12.68
CA TYR A 135 3.74 4.83 13.24
C TYR A 135 3.99 5.99 12.27
N GLU A 136 3.97 5.77 10.94
CA GLU A 136 4.10 6.87 9.96
C GLU A 136 2.93 7.87 10.02
N ALA A 137 1.81 7.49 10.66
CA ALA A 137 0.65 8.36 10.85
C ALA A 137 0.58 9.05 12.22
N ASP A 138 1.51 8.73 13.13
CA ASP A 138 1.55 9.36 14.45
C ASP A 138 1.99 10.83 14.38
N LEU A 139 1.88 11.54 15.51
CA LEU A 139 2.24 12.96 15.59
C LEU A 139 3.73 13.25 15.40
N GLU A 140 4.61 12.27 15.66
CA GLU A 140 6.06 12.44 15.49
C GLU A 140 6.44 12.41 14.01
N HIS A 141 5.86 11.49 13.26
CA HIS A 141 6.15 11.28 11.83
C HIS A 141 5.26 12.13 10.92
N ASN A 142 3.99 12.33 11.31
CA ASN A 142 3.02 13.13 10.56
C ASN A 142 2.39 14.25 11.43
N PRO A 143 3.14 15.33 11.74
CA PRO A 143 2.60 16.48 12.48
C PRO A 143 1.42 17.18 11.80
N SER A 144 1.26 16.99 10.49
CA SER A 144 0.16 17.57 9.72
C SER A 144 -1.19 16.88 9.96
N LYS A 145 -1.16 15.65 10.49
CA LYS A 145 -2.33 14.75 10.65
C LYS A 145 -3.09 14.47 9.34
N GLY A 146 -2.48 14.75 8.19
CA GLY A 146 -3.09 14.55 6.88
C GLY A 146 -2.80 13.18 6.25
N PRO A 147 -3.24 12.95 5.01
CA PRO A 147 -2.90 11.74 4.26
C PRO A 147 -1.40 11.66 3.97
N VAL A 148 -0.83 10.46 4.08
CA VAL A 148 0.59 10.18 3.83
C VAL A 148 0.72 8.93 2.97
N TRP A 149 1.51 8.99 1.91
CA TRP A 149 1.94 7.78 1.21
C TRP A 149 3.15 7.19 1.90
N ILE A 150 3.11 5.90 2.20
CA ILE A 150 4.28 5.17 2.71
C ILE A 150 5.28 5.04 1.56
N PRO A 151 6.50 5.59 1.69
CA PRO A 151 7.39 5.77 0.55
C PRO A 151 7.99 4.46 0.01
N GLU A 152 8.08 3.43 0.86
CA GLU A 152 8.68 2.14 0.51
C GLU A 152 7.59 1.06 0.43
N PRO A 153 7.48 0.35 -0.70
CA PRO A 153 6.60 -0.81 -0.79
C PRO A 153 6.99 -1.86 0.25
N TYR A 154 6.01 -2.58 0.78
CA TYR A 154 6.24 -3.62 1.77
C TYR A 154 5.31 -4.81 1.56
N VAL A 155 5.59 -5.92 2.25
CA VAL A 155 4.75 -7.11 2.20
C VAL A 155 3.50 -6.89 3.04
N ASP A 156 2.34 -7.02 2.40
CA ASP A 156 1.05 -7.00 3.07
C ASP A 156 0.91 -8.16 4.08
N PRO A 157 0.67 -7.86 5.37
CA PRO A 157 0.37 -8.88 6.38
C PRO A 157 -0.87 -9.72 6.08
N ALA A 158 -1.84 -9.22 5.30
CA ALA A 158 -3.02 -9.97 4.89
C ALA A 158 -2.77 -10.92 3.70
N GLY A 159 -1.54 -10.96 3.16
CA GLY A 159 -1.09 -11.93 2.17
C GLY A 159 -1.32 -11.53 0.71
N LYS A 160 -1.59 -10.24 0.41
CA LYS A 160 -1.73 -9.73 -0.97
C LYS A 160 -0.41 -9.61 -1.73
N GLY A 161 0.73 -9.74 -1.06
CA GLY A 161 2.04 -9.59 -1.66
C GLY A 161 2.58 -8.18 -1.44
N TRP A 162 3.23 -7.60 -2.44
CA TRP A 162 3.86 -6.28 -2.30
C TRP A 162 2.85 -5.18 -2.53
N ILE A 163 2.77 -4.27 -1.57
CA ILE A 163 1.80 -3.19 -1.55
C ILE A 163 2.47 -1.84 -1.39
N LEU A 164 1.81 -0.83 -1.96
CA LEU A 164 2.01 0.58 -1.67
C LEU A 164 0.77 1.06 -0.90
N SER A 165 1.00 1.79 0.19
CA SER A 165 -0.06 2.20 1.09
C SER A 165 -0.18 3.70 1.18
N LEU A 166 -1.41 4.18 1.08
CA LEU A 166 -1.81 5.53 1.43
C LEU A 166 -2.54 5.45 2.76
N ILE A 167 -2.05 6.16 3.78
CA ILE A 167 -2.61 6.13 5.14
C ILE A 167 -3.14 7.49 5.55
N HIS A 168 -4.10 7.50 6.47
CA HIS A 168 -4.63 8.73 7.08
C HIS A 168 -4.93 8.48 8.56
N PRO A 169 -4.36 9.26 9.49
CA PRO A 169 -4.69 9.13 10.90
C PRO A 169 -6.06 9.73 11.20
N VAL A 170 -6.74 9.19 12.20
CA VAL A 170 -7.94 9.78 12.83
C VAL A 170 -7.69 9.87 14.33
N TYR A 171 -8.04 11.01 14.92
CA TYR A 171 -7.76 11.32 16.33
C TYR A 171 -9.06 11.41 17.13
N ASP A 172 -9.00 11.00 18.39
CA ASP A 172 -10.03 11.27 19.40
C ASP A 172 -9.46 12.34 20.35
N GLY A 173 -9.84 13.59 20.10
CA GLY A 173 -9.18 14.76 20.70
C GLY A 173 -7.68 14.81 20.34
N ASP A 174 -6.81 14.68 21.34
CA ASP A 174 -5.36 14.72 21.16
C ASP A 174 -4.73 13.32 20.98
N GLN A 175 -5.51 12.25 21.12
CA GLN A 175 -5.00 10.87 21.03
C GLN A 175 -5.25 10.30 19.64
N LEU A 176 -4.25 9.63 19.07
CA LEU A 176 -4.44 8.89 17.83
C LEU A 176 -5.42 7.73 18.09
N PHE A 177 -6.62 7.82 17.52
CA PHE A 177 -7.64 6.78 17.64
C PHE A 177 -7.25 5.57 16.77
N GLY A 178 -6.95 5.83 15.50
CA GLY A 178 -6.55 4.79 14.56
C GLY A 178 -6.08 5.35 13.24
N VAL A 179 -5.67 4.45 12.36
CA VAL A 179 -5.11 4.77 11.05
C VAL A 179 -5.91 4.00 10.00
N LEU A 180 -6.50 4.76 9.08
CA LEU A 180 -7.07 4.24 7.85
C LEU A 180 -5.96 4.01 6.83
N GLY A 181 -6.12 3.01 5.98
CA GLY A 181 -5.23 2.83 4.84
C GLY A 181 -5.93 2.27 3.61
N ILE A 182 -5.39 2.64 2.46
CA ILE A 182 -5.71 2.10 1.14
C ILE A 182 -4.42 1.45 0.63
N ASP A 183 -4.49 0.17 0.28
CA ASP A 183 -3.36 -0.51 -0.33
C ASP A 183 -3.61 -0.80 -1.80
N ILE A 184 -2.54 -0.63 -2.56
CA ILE A 184 -2.45 -0.95 -3.97
C ILE A 184 -1.34 -1.98 -4.12
N THR A 185 -1.62 -3.10 -4.79
CA THR A 185 -0.57 -4.07 -5.08
C THR A 185 0.32 -3.61 -6.22
N VAL A 186 1.58 -4.02 -6.19
CA VAL A 186 2.50 -3.84 -7.32
C VAL A 186 1.92 -4.45 -8.60
N ASP A 187 1.24 -5.59 -8.50
CA ASP A 187 0.59 -6.26 -9.63
C ASP A 187 -0.51 -5.38 -10.25
N GLU A 188 -1.34 -4.70 -9.45
CA GLU A 188 -2.35 -3.75 -9.93
C GLU A 188 -1.74 -2.52 -10.61
N ILE A 189 -0.59 -2.03 -10.10
CA ILE A 189 0.15 -0.93 -10.74
C ILE A 189 0.64 -1.37 -12.13
N ILE A 190 1.18 -2.58 -12.24
CA ILE A 190 1.64 -3.13 -13.53
C ILE A 190 0.46 -3.25 -14.49
N GLN A 191 -0.62 -3.91 -14.07
CA GLN A 191 -1.78 -4.17 -14.95
C GLN A 191 -2.49 -2.89 -15.37
N SER A 192 -2.68 -1.93 -14.45
CA SER A 192 -3.47 -0.73 -14.71
C SER A 192 -2.71 0.38 -15.44
N PHE A 193 -1.37 0.35 -15.44
CA PHE A 193 -0.58 1.46 -15.97
C PHE A 193 0.62 1.09 -16.81
N ILE A 194 1.12 -0.14 -16.74
CA ILE A 194 2.27 -0.56 -17.54
C ILE A 194 1.79 -1.37 -18.74
N ASP A 195 0.90 -2.35 -18.53
CA ASP A 195 0.42 -3.22 -19.60
C ASP A 195 -0.47 -2.49 -20.63
N ASP A 196 -1.15 -1.43 -20.21
CA ASP A 196 -2.03 -0.61 -21.07
C ASP A 196 -1.27 0.38 -21.97
N PHE A 197 0.04 0.57 -21.77
CA PHE A 197 0.84 1.53 -22.55
C PHE A 197 1.89 0.81 -23.40
N GLU A 198 1.89 1.06 -24.71
CA GLU A 198 2.95 0.57 -25.59
C GLU A 198 4.31 1.18 -25.20
N GLY A 199 5.24 0.35 -24.72
CA GLY A 199 6.60 0.75 -24.42
C GLY A 199 7.28 -0.08 -23.34
N SER A 200 8.55 0.24 -23.07
CA SER A 200 9.31 -0.37 -21.99
C SER A 200 9.41 0.61 -20.82
N PHE A 201 8.67 0.36 -19.75
CA PHE A 201 8.59 1.25 -18.60
C PHE A 201 9.01 0.57 -17.30
N LEU A 202 9.57 1.37 -16.39
CA LEU A 202 9.96 0.99 -15.03
C LEU A 202 9.43 2.04 -14.06
N ILE A 203 9.10 1.59 -12.85
CA ILE A 203 8.85 2.45 -11.69
C ILE A 203 9.92 2.12 -10.67
N LEU A 204 10.62 3.15 -10.19
CA LEU A 204 11.71 3.06 -9.24
C LEU A 204 11.38 3.85 -7.98
N ASN A 205 11.79 3.36 -6.81
CA ASN A 205 11.84 4.18 -5.60
C ASN A 205 13.09 5.08 -5.60
N LYS A 206 13.22 5.95 -4.58
CA LYS A 206 14.38 6.84 -4.39
C LYS A 206 15.72 6.14 -4.21
N ASN A 207 15.71 4.87 -3.85
CA ASN A 207 16.92 4.07 -3.64
C ASN A 207 17.37 3.38 -4.94
N GLY A 208 16.59 3.47 -6.01
CA GLY A 208 16.84 2.82 -7.29
C GLY A 208 16.36 1.38 -7.37
N ASP A 209 15.50 0.95 -6.45
CA ASP A 209 14.84 -0.35 -6.48
C ASP A 209 13.71 -0.33 -7.50
N ILE A 210 13.65 -1.36 -8.33
CA ILE A 210 12.55 -1.54 -9.28
C ILE A 210 11.33 -2.03 -8.50
N VAL A 211 10.33 -1.15 -8.41
CA VAL A 211 9.03 -1.44 -7.81
C VAL A 211 8.15 -2.20 -8.81
N ALA A 212 8.09 -1.71 -10.05
CA ALA A 212 7.29 -2.29 -11.12
C ALA A 212 7.98 -2.08 -12.47
N GLY A 213 7.66 -2.92 -13.45
CA GLY A 213 8.27 -2.81 -14.77
C GLY A 213 7.63 -3.71 -15.81
N SER A 214 7.61 -3.26 -17.07
CA SER A 214 7.20 -4.12 -18.18
C SER A 214 8.25 -5.20 -18.39
N SER A 215 7.82 -6.39 -18.83
CA SER A 215 8.74 -7.48 -19.17
C SER A 215 9.83 -7.02 -20.15
N SER A 216 9.47 -6.20 -21.14
CA SER A 216 10.40 -5.64 -22.12
C SER A 216 11.47 -4.74 -21.48
N ALA A 217 11.13 -3.93 -20.48
CA ALA A 217 12.10 -3.08 -19.79
C ALA A 217 13.06 -3.90 -18.91
N ILE A 218 12.52 -4.85 -18.17
CA ILE A 218 13.30 -5.75 -17.31
C ILE A 218 14.30 -6.56 -18.13
N GLU A 219 13.85 -7.13 -19.25
CA GLU A 219 14.70 -7.87 -20.19
C GLU A 219 15.76 -6.96 -20.84
N SER A 220 15.38 -5.77 -21.29
CA SER A 220 16.30 -4.83 -21.94
C SER A 220 17.42 -4.37 -21.01
N LEU A 221 17.14 -4.22 -19.71
CA LEU A 221 18.14 -3.90 -18.70
C LEU A 221 18.90 -5.12 -18.16
N SER A 222 18.61 -6.32 -18.65
CA SER A 222 19.14 -7.59 -18.16
C SER A 222 18.92 -7.80 -16.64
N MET A 223 17.80 -7.30 -16.12
CA MET A 223 17.40 -7.46 -14.73
C MET A 223 16.69 -8.81 -14.54
N PRO A 224 16.70 -9.40 -13.32
CA PRO A 224 15.94 -10.61 -13.05
C PRO A 224 14.44 -10.37 -13.33
N PRO A 225 13.69 -11.37 -13.82
CA PRO A 225 12.26 -11.21 -14.07
C PRO A 225 11.51 -10.98 -12.75
N LEU A 226 10.64 -9.96 -12.72
CA LEU A 226 9.68 -9.73 -11.64
C LEU A 226 8.57 -10.79 -11.73
N LYS A 227 8.80 -12.00 -11.18
CA LYS A 227 7.75 -13.02 -11.09
C LYS A 227 7.00 -12.88 -9.77
N ASN A 228 5.68 -13.05 -9.78
CA ASN A 228 4.82 -12.99 -8.59
C ASN A 228 5.25 -13.99 -7.49
N HIS A 229 6.00 -15.05 -7.85
CA HIS A 229 6.57 -16.00 -6.89
C HIS A 229 7.79 -15.44 -6.13
N VAL A 230 8.59 -14.55 -6.72
CA VAL A 230 9.72 -13.88 -6.04
C VAL A 230 9.20 -12.97 -4.91
N TYR A 231 8.04 -12.34 -5.14
CA TYR A 231 7.36 -11.53 -4.14
C TYR A 231 6.75 -12.36 -2.98
N ARG A 232 6.25 -13.57 -3.25
CA ARG A 232 5.68 -14.49 -2.23
C ARG A 232 6.72 -15.28 -1.44
N GLU A 233 7.84 -15.69 -2.04
CA GLU A 233 8.88 -16.48 -1.37
C GLU A 233 9.67 -15.66 -0.34
N THR A 234 9.67 -14.34 -0.46
CA THR A 234 10.46 -13.46 0.41
C THR A 234 9.75 -13.07 1.72
N ILE A 235 8.53 -13.59 1.93
CA ILE A 235 7.75 -13.39 3.16
C ILE A 235 8.35 -14.17 4.35
N GLN A 236 9.27 -15.13 4.11
CA GLN A 236 9.85 -15.99 5.16
C GLN A 236 11.28 -15.62 5.60
N SER A 237 11.86 -14.52 5.10
CA SER A 237 13.20 -14.08 5.52
C SER A 237 13.22 -12.57 5.75
N ASP A 238 13.61 -12.14 6.96
CA ASP A 238 13.73 -10.74 7.45
C ASP A 238 14.62 -9.79 6.61
N SER A 239 15.06 -10.21 5.43
CA SER A 239 15.78 -9.39 4.47
C SER A 239 15.28 -9.73 3.08
N PHE A 240 14.40 -8.88 2.55
CA PHE A 240 14.14 -8.92 1.12
C PHE A 240 15.45 -8.67 0.38
N ARG A 241 15.74 -9.46 -0.67
CA ARG A 241 16.86 -9.18 -1.59
C ARG A 241 16.50 -7.98 -2.48
N ILE A 242 16.21 -6.85 -1.84
CA ILE A 242 16.07 -5.53 -2.46
C ILE A 242 17.30 -5.26 -3.34
N SER A 243 18.47 -5.81 -2.96
CA SER A 243 19.71 -5.73 -3.72
C SER A 243 19.62 -6.24 -5.17
N ASP A 244 18.85 -7.30 -5.46
CA ASP A 244 18.92 -7.95 -6.77
C ASP A 244 18.08 -7.20 -7.84
N PHE A 245 17.14 -6.36 -7.40
CA PHE A 245 16.28 -5.54 -8.24
C PHE A 245 16.61 -4.04 -8.16
N ASN A 246 17.81 -3.71 -7.67
CA ASN A 246 18.29 -2.34 -7.61
C ASN A 246 19.16 -2.00 -8.83
N LEU A 247 18.87 -0.90 -9.51
CA LEU A 247 19.61 -0.49 -10.70
C LEU A 247 21.10 -0.16 -10.43
N PHE A 248 21.45 0.29 -9.23
CA PHE A 248 22.83 0.49 -8.81
C PHE A 248 23.62 -0.82 -8.66
N ASN A 249 22.92 -1.96 -8.58
CA ASN A 249 23.53 -3.29 -8.54
C ASN A 249 23.51 -4.00 -9.90
N SER A 250 23.01 -3.36 -10.96
CA SER A 250 23.01 -3.94 -12.31
C SER A 250 24.42 -4.36 -12.75
N LYS A 251 24.52 -5.45 -13.51
CA LYS A 251 25.80 -5.88 -14.11
C LYS A 251 26.30 -4.89 -15.17
N SER A 252 25.38 -4.21 -15.86
CA SER A 252 25.72 -3.18 -16.84
C SER A 252 26.25 -1.92 -16.17
N ARG A 253 27.40 -1.44 -16.64
CA ARG A 253 27.98 -0.18 -16.15
C ARG A 253 27.14 1.03 -16.57
N GLU A 254 26.55 1.01 -17.77
CA GLU A 254 25.74 2.11 -18.25
C GLU A 254 24.39 2.17 -17.53
N VAL A 255 23.78 1.04 -17.20
CA VAL A 255 22.56 1.02 -16.37
C VAL A 255 22.81 1.63 -14.99
N ARG A 256 23.94 1.32 -14.35
CA ARG A 256 24.33 1.97 -13.07
C ARG A 256 24.56 3.47 -13.23
N LYS A 257 25.15 3.92 -14.34
CA LYS A 257 25.34 5.35 -14.64
C LYS A 257 24.00 6.05 -14.90
N MET A 258 23.07 5.41 -15.61
CA MET A 258 21.71 5.89 -15.84
C MET A 258 21.00 6.10 -14.52
N ALA A 259 21.02 5.10 -13.61
CA ALA A 259 20.42 5.22 -12.29
C ALA A 259 20.99 6.41 -11.50
N LYS A 260 22.31 6.60 -11.52
CA LYS A 260 22.96 7.77 -10.90
C LYS A 260 22.51 9.09 -11.54
N SER A 261 22.47 9.15 -12.86
CA SER A 261 22.07 10.34 -13.62
C SER A 261 20.65 10.79 -13.26
N PHE A 262 19.73 9.85 -13.16
CA PHE A 262 18.33 10.14 -12.86
C PHE A 262 18.09 10.45 -11.38
N ILE A 263 18.56 9.59 -10.48
CA ILE A 263 18.19 9.62 -9.07
C ILE A 263 19.07 10.59 -8.27
N LEU A 264 20.38 10.66 -8.56
CA LEU A 264 21.34 11.44 -7.78
C LEU A 264 21.69 12.79 -8.42
N GLU A 265 21.59 12.89 -9.74
CA GLU A 265 21.94 14.10 -10.49
C GLU A 265 20.71 14.87 -10.99
N GLY A 266 19.52 14.25 -11.02
CA GLY A 266 18.26 14.88 -11.42
C GLY A 266 18.14 15.13 -12.92
N ASN A 267 18.89 14.41 -13.75
CA ASN A 267 18.73 14.48 -15.21
C ASN A 267 17.48 13.71 -15.65
N ASP A 268 16.89 14.12 -16.77
CA ASP A 268 15.69 13.51 -17.34
C ASP A 268 15.99 12.60 -18.55
N HIS A 269 17.22 12.60 -19.04
CA HIS A 269 17.64 11.86 -20.23
C HIS A 269 19.01 11.18 -20.04
N PHE A 270 19.16 9.98 -20.59
CA PHE A 270 20.42 9.25 -20.58
C PHE A 270 20.61 8.49 -21.90
N LEU A 271 21.74 8.71 -22.58
CA LEU A 271 22.10 8.02 -23.81
C LEU A 271 23.01 6.81 -23.50
N PHE A 272 22.71 5.66 -24.09
CA PHE A 272 23.55 4.46 -23.98
C PHE A 272 24.54 4.39 -25.16
N GLU A 273 25.84 4.31 -24.86
CA GLU A 273 26.89 4.23 -25.87
C GLU A 273 27.38 2.80 -26.08
N GLU A 274 27.52 2.03 -25.00
CA GLU A 274 28.14 0.69 -24.94
C GLU A 274 27.11 -0.44 -25.02
N GLU A 275 25.88 -0.22 -24.57
CA GLU A 275 24.80 -1.19 -24.64
C GLU A 275 24.28 -1.32 -26.07
N ALA A 276 24.48 -2.49 -26.69
CA ALA A 276 24.17 -2.73 -28.10
C ALA A 276 22.67 -2.65 -28.43
N TYR A 277 21.80 -2.86 -27.44
CA TYR A 277 20.34 -2.96 -27.62
C TYR A 277 19.58 -1.77 -27.04
N LEU A 278 20.26 -0.83 -26.37
CA LEU A 278 19.65 0.34 -25.73
C LEU A 278 20.07 1.61 -26.45
N GLU A 279 19.10 2.47 -26.79
CA GLU A 279 19.37 3.76 -27.43
C GLU A 279 19.51 4.83 -26.36
N ASP A 280 18.41 5.11 -25.68
CA ASP A 280 18.34 6.06 -24.58
C ASP A 280 17.29 5.66 -23.54
N ALA A 281 17.24 6.41 -22.45
CA ALA A 281 16.20 6.36 -21.45
C ALA A 281 15.74 7.76 -21.09
N VAL A 282 14.46 7.88 -20.76
CA VAL A 282 13.83 9.12 -20.28
C VAL A 282 13.26 8.89 -18.89
N CYS A 283 13.55 9.78 -17.96
CA CYS A 283 13.10 9.73 -16.58
C CYS A 283 12.03 10.79 -16.32
N TYR A 284 11.00 10.41 -15.58
CA TYR A 284 9.93 11.28 -15.11
C TYR A 284 9.77 11.09 -13.60
N PRO A 285 10.14 12.08 -12.77
CA PRO A 285 9.90 12.01 -11.33
C PRO A 285 8.40 12.18 -11.03
N PHE A 286 7.90 11.50 -10.02
CA PHE A 286 6.54 11.69 -9.49
C PHE A 286 6.49 12.94 -8.61
N GLU A 287 5.35 13.64 -8.58
CA GLU A 287 5.18 14.86 -7.76
C GLU A 287 5.01 14.58 -6.26
N VAL A 288 4.35 13.47 -5.90
CA VAL A 288 3.93 13.18 -4.50
C VAL A 288 4.86 12.18 -3.80
N LEU A 289 5.49 11.31 -4.58
CA LEU A 289 6.43 10.29 -4.09
C LEU A 289 7.82 10.60 -4.64
N ASP A 290 8.86 10.32 -3.86
CA ASP A 290 10.26 10.36 -4.33
C ASP A 290 10.56 9.16 -5.28
N TRP A 291 9.67 8.92 -6.23
CA TRP A 291 9.71 7.81 -7.17
C TRP A 291 9.96 8.32 -8.58
N TYR A 292 10.34 7.41 -9.46
CA TYR A 292 10.70 7.72 -10.84
C TYR A 292 10.06 6.74 -11.80
N MET A 293 9.40 7.25 -12.83
CA MET A 293 8.98 6.46 -13.99
C MET A 293 10.05 6.58 -15.06
N VAL A 294 10.68 5.48 -15.46
CA VAL A 294 11.71 5.46 -16.50
C VAL A 294 11.18 4.76 -17.73
N LYS A 295 11.20 5.44 -18.88
CA LYS A 295 10.97 4.85 -20.19
C LYS A 295 12.32 4.44 -20.79
N ILE A 296 12.45 3.17 -21.15
CA ILE A 296 13.60 2.61 -21.85
C ILE A 296 13.28 2.55 -23.34
N ASN A 297 14.12 3.15 -24.19
CA ASN A 297 13.96 3.03 -25.64
C ASN A 297 15.06 2.12 -26.19
N PRO A 298 14.71 0.93 -26.73
CA PRO A 298 15.68 0.06 -27.35
C PRO A 298 16.13 0.61 -28.71
N ARG A 299 17.35 0.29 -29.14
CA ARG A 299 17.79 0.59 -30.51
C ARG A 299 16.92 -0.21 -31.49
N VAL A 300 16.32 0.49 -32.45
CA VAL A 300 15.61 -0.16 -33.55
C VAL A 300 16.60 -1.00 -34.34
N GLN A 301 16.34 -2.31 -34.47
CA GLN A 301 17.05 -3.20 -35.40
C GLN A 301 16.50 -3.07 -36.81
#